data_AF-A0A068RFJ2-F1
#
_entry.id   AF-A0A068RFJ2-F1
#
_cell.length_a   1.000
_cell.length_b   1.000
_cell.length_c   1.000
_cell.angle_alpha   90.00
_cell.angle_beta   90.00
_cell.angle_gamma   90.00
#
_symmetry.space_group_name_H-M   'P 1'
#
loop_
_entity.id
_entity.type
_entity.pdbx_description
1 polymer ?
#
loop_
_entity_poly.entity_id
_entity_poly.type
_entity_poly.pdbx_seq_one_letter_code
_entity_poly.pdbx_strand_id
1 'polypeptide(L)'
;MVNSSLKDRLLGSNIWIYACAILLRIAISSFPWLVSALTQRVELVTPVTSFKKLTEGVFLYQSNVPPYDGGQFHQPPLLLCIFSFLMAIPNSYVIPLLYSFMDVAIAHSLQKLVIIKQQYESKQPKLDVEHNIQRIRPQTIAIFYLFNPFTILSCVSKSSIIFTNLSVVMATLWASLGNASLSMVWLALASYLSFYPAMMVPPLLIMCKQMSKRSNALLGVAIFAVSVAGLLYGSRFIVGSWDFMQATYGVILFLPDLTPNTGMFWYFFIEIFDHFRSFFLVVFQLHAFIFAAPLCIRLKNHPLLVVTVLAGILAVFKSYPSIGDAALFLSLVPLHDELFKYCRYGFLVVNIFLYSSVLAPIFWHLWLYAGSGNANFFYAITLVYNLGLVLLLIDLVYSATRRDFDIANPDSIGKNIVHK
;
A
#
# COMPACT_ATOMS: atom_id res chain seq x y z
N MET A 1 -15.41 -23.11 3.14
CA MET A 1 -16.75 -22.62 2.74
C MET A 1 -17.20 -21.63 3.79
N VAL A 2 -17.26 -20.33 3.43
CA VAL A 2 -17.81 -19.29 4.32
C VAL A 2 -19.32 -19.51 4.37
N ASN A 3 -19.88 -19.71 5.58
CA ASN A 3 -21.29 -19.98 5.80
C ASN A 3 -22.18 -18.90 5.15
N SER A 4 -23.24 -19.30 4.43
CA SER A 4 -24.19 -18.38 3.78
C SER A 4 -24.76 -17.34 4.76
N SER A 5 -24.98 -17.72 6.03
CA SER A 5 -25.50 -16.80 7.06
C SER A 5 -24.51 -15.69 7.48
N LEU A 6 -23.20 -15.90 7.30
CA LEU A 6 -22.17 -14.88 7.53
C LEU A 6 -22.14 -13.87 6.38
N LYS A 7 -22.40 -14.33 5.16
CA LYS A 7 -22.47 -13.50 3.95
C LYS A 7 -23.63 -12.50 4.04
N ASP A 8 -24.81 -12.97 4.47
CA ASP A 8 -26.02 -12.14 4.57
C ASP A 8 -25.94 -11.11 5.71
N ARG A 9 -25.34 -11.47 6.85
CA ARG A 9 -25.12 -10.51 7.97
C ARG A 9 -24.11 -9.42 7.64
N LEU A 10 -23.08 -9.72 6.85
CA LEU A 10 -22.06 -8.74 6.46
C LEU A 10 -22.57 -7.79 5.36
N LEU A 11 -23.40 -8.25 4.44
CA LEU A 11 -23.95 -7.41 3.38
C LEU A 11 -25.02 -6.45 3.93
N GLY A 12 -26.02 -6.95 4.66
CA GLY A 12 -27.14 -6.11 5.15
C GLY A 12 -26.73 -4.96 6.08
N SER A 13 -25.81 -5.21 7.02
CA SER A 13 -25.40 -4.19 8.00
C SER A 13 -24.35 -3.20 7.48
N ASN A 14 -23.67 -3.50 6.37
CA ASN A 14 -22.53 -2.69 5.90
C ASN A 14 -22.87 -1.82 4.68
N ILE A 15 -24.02 -2.02 4.05
CA ILE A 15 -24.48 -1.21 2.90
C ILE A 15 -24.46 0.28 3.24
N TRP A 16 -24.93 0.67 4.43
CA TRP A 16 -24.93 2.07 4.86
C TRP A 16 -23.51 2.64 4.98
N ILE A 17 -22.56 1.89 5.55
CA ILE A 17 -21.15 2.32 5.67
C ILE A 17 -20.56 2.56 4.28
N TYR A 18 -20.79 1.65 3.33
CA TYR A 18 -20.29 1.77 1.96
C TYR A 18 -20.97 2.91 1.20
N ALA A 19 -22.29 3.05 1.33
CA ALA A 19 -23.05 4.13 0.71
C ALA A 19 -22.57 5.50 1.23
N CYS A 20 -22.42 5.67 2.55
CA CYS A 20 -21.87 6.89 3.13
C CYS A 20 -20.45 7.19 2.63
N ALA A 21 -19.59 6.18 2.54
CA ALA A 21 -18.22 6.35 2.05
C ALA A 21 -18.15 6.77 0.57
N ILE A 22 -19.03 6.21 -0.28
CA ILE A 22 -19.16 6.59 -1.70
C ILE A 22 -19.72 8.01 -1.81
N LEU A 23 -20.82 8.32 -1.11
CA LEU A 23 -21.44 9.64 -1.14
C LEU A 23 -20.48 10.73 -0.67
N LEU A 24 -19.70 10.48 0.38
CA LEU A 24 -18.67 11.40 0.85
C LEU A 24 -17.63 11.70 -0.24
N ARG A 25 -17.11 10.67 -0.92
CA ARG A 25 -16.11 10.84 -1.99
C ARG A 25 -16.68 11.57 -3.19
N ILE A 26 -17.93 11.26 -3.59
CA ILE A 26 -18.62 11.96 -4.68
C ILE A 26 -18.86 13.43 -4.30
N ALA A 27 -19.32 13.70 -3.08
CA ALA A 27 -19.57 15.05 -2.60
C ALA A 27 -18.28 15.89 -2.62
N ILE A 28 -17.17 15.36 -2.11
CA ILE A 28 -15.87 16.05 -2.16
C ILE A 28 -15.41 16.22 -3.61
N SER A 29 -15.57 15.20 -4.45
CA SER A 29 -15.18 15.25 -5.88
C SER A 29 -16.03 16.22 -6.71
N SER A 30 -17.19 16.64 -6.20
CA SER A 30 -18.08 17.61 -6.85
C SER A 30 -17.57 19.05 -6.73
N PHE A 31 -16.51 19.31 -5.95
CA PHE A 31 -15.85 20.61 -5.85
C PHE A 31 -14.59 20.64 -6.74
N PRO A 32 -14.64 21.20 -7.97
CA PRO A 32 -13.53 21.09 -8.92
C PRO A 32 -12.25 21.78 -8.45
N TRP A 33 -12.36 22.91 -7.74
CA TRP A 33 -11.21 23.63 -7.18
C TRP A 33 -10.45 22.76 -6.18
N LEU A 34 -11.17 21.99 -5.37
CA LEU A 34 -10.56 21.16 -4.34
C LEU A 34 -9.85 19.96 -4.99
N VAL A 35 -10.50 19.32 -5.96
CA VAL A 35 -9.89 18.21 -6.72
C VAL A 35 -8.65 18.68 -7.47
N SER A 36 -8.71 19.85 -8.13
CA SER A 36 -7.55 20.39 -8.86
C SER A 36 -6.40 20.76 -7.91
N ALA A 37 -6.69 21.32 -6.73
CA ALA A 37 -5.68 21.57 -5.71
C ALA A 37 -5.05 20.27 -5.19
N LEU A 38 -5.86 19.25 -4.89
CA LEU A 38 -5.39 17.96 -4.35
C LEU A 38 -4.57 17.15 -5.35
N THR A 39 -4.94 17.18 -6.64
CA THR A 39 -4.19 16.47 -7.70
C THR A 39 -2.79 17.05 -7.96
N GLN A 40 -2.51 18.27 -7.48
CA GLN A 40 -1.19 18.92 -7.57
C GLN A 40 -0.32 18.68 -6.33
N ARG A 41 -0.85 18.04 -5.28
CA ARG A 41 -0.13 17.79 -4.04
C ARG A 41 0.83 16.62 -4.20
N VAL A 42 2.12 16.90 -3.98
CA VAL A 42 3.20 15.91 -4.05
C VAL A 42 3.08 14.81 -3.00
N GLU A 43 2.35 15.06 -1.91
CA GLU A 43 2.13 14.08 -0.85
C GLU A 43 1.12 13.01 -1.30
N LEU A 44 0.18 13.37 -2.17
CA LEU A 44 -0.91 12.51 -2.61
C LEU A 44 -0.60 11.81 -3.92
N VAL A 45 0.20 12.46 -4.77
CA VAL A 45 0.40 12.09 -6.15
C VAL A 45 1.88 12.20 -6.51
N THR A 46 2.42 11.15 -7.13
CA THR A 46 3.84 11.05 -7.50
C THR A 46 4.01 10.99 -9.03
N PRO A 47 5.24 11.12 -9.56
CA PRO A 47 5.51 10.91 -10.98
C PRO A 47 4.94 9.61 -11.57
N VAL A 48 4.85 8.55 -10.75
CA VAL A 48 4.39 7.22 -11.18
C VAL A 48 2.93 6.93 -10.80
N THR A 49 2.25 7.83 -10.08
CA THR A 49 0.83 7.63 -9.67
C THR A 49 -0.10 8.76 -10.12
N SER A 50 0.39 9.73 -10.89
CA SER A 50 -0.34 10.93 -11.25
C SER A 50 -1.46 10.73 -12.26
N PHE A 51 -2.67 11.12 -11.86
CA PHE A 51 -3.80 11.21 -12.77
C PHE A 51 -3.57 12.27 -13.86
N LYS A 52 -2.88 13.37 -13.55
CA LYS A 52 -2.53 14.39 -14.56
C LYS A 52 -1.55 13.83 -15.61
N LYS A 53 -0.53 13.09 -15.18
CA LYS A 53 0.38 12.40 -16.12
C LYS A 53 -0.37 11.31 -16.90
N LEU A 54 -1.36 10.65 -16.29
CA LEU A 54 -2.20 9.66 -16.97
C LEU A 54 -3.11 10.29 -18.04
N THR A 55 -3.74 11.42 -17.76
CA THR A 55 -4.54 12.15 -18.76
C THR A 55 -3.67 12.61 -19.94
N GLU A 56 -2.45 13.07 -19.66
CA GLU A 56 -1.49 13.44 -20.71
C GLU A 56 -1.09 12.21 -21.54
N GLY A 57 -0.75 11.09 -20.89
CA GLY A 57 -0.44 9.84 -21.58
C GLY A 57 -1.59 9.35 -22.48
N VAL A 58 -2.84 9.45 -22.01
CA VAL A 58 -4.03 9.12 -22.81
C VAL A 58 -4.17 10.06 -24.00
N PHE A 59 -3.96 11.36 -23.81
CA PHE A 59 -4.02 12.36 -24.88
C PHE A 59 -2.96 12.09 -25.97
N LEU A 60 -1.71 11.81 -25.58
CA LEU A 60 -0.64 11.44 -26.50
C LEU A 60 -1.00 10.17 -27.27
N TYR A 61 -1.46 9.13 -26.56
CA TYR A 61 -1.85 7.87 -27.17
C TYR A 61 -2.98 8.04 -28.20
N GLN A 62 -4.03 8.80 -27.87
CA GLN A 62 -5.14 9.09 -28.79
C GLN A 62 -4.71 9.95 -29.99
N SER A 63 -3.68 10.76 -29.82
CA SER A 63 -3.10 11.60 -30.89
C SER A 63 -2.07 10.85 -31.74
N ASN A 64 -1.91 9.53 -31.58
CA ASN A 64 -0.88 8.70 -32.21
C ASN A 64 0.56 9.19 -31.95
N VAL A 65 0.78 9.86 -30.81
CA VAL A 65 2.12 10.25 -30.34
C VAL A 65 2.59 9.21 -29.30
N PRO A 66 3.80 8.64 -29.45
CA PRO A 66 4.33 7.65 -28.51
C PRO A 66 4.33 8.17 -27.05
N PRO A 67 3.52 7.60 -26.14
CA PRO A 67 3.39 8.15 -24.77
C PRO A 67 4.66 8.01 -23.91
N TYR A 68 5.56 7.10 -24.27
CA TYR A 68 6.73 6.74 -23.45
C TYR A 68 8.05 7.35 -23.93
N ASP A 69 8.06 8.06 -25.07
CA ASP A 69 9.28 8.58 -25.70
C ASP A 69 9.75 9.92 -25.08
N GLY A 70 8.86 10.65 -24.39
CA GLY A 70 9.12 11.99 -23.87
C GLY A 70 9.39 12.11 -22.36
N GLY A 71 9.50 10.99 -21.63
CA GLY A 71 9.77 11.00 -20.18
C GLY A 71 8.67 11.63 -19.29
N GLN A 72 7.50 11.96 -19.83
CA GLN A 72 6.41 12.58 -19.08
C GLN A 72 5.47 11.56 -18.43
N PHE A 73 5.35 10.36 -19.02
CA PHE A 73 4.43 9.30 -18.59
C PHE A 73 5.19 8.04 -18.17
N HIS A 74 4.85 7.52 -16.97
CA HIS A 74 5.56 6.42 -16.32
C HIS A 74 4.64 5.30 -15.82
N GLN A 75 3.37 5.31 -16.18
CA GLN A 75 2.43 4.27 -15.73
C GLN A 75 2.31 3.16 -16.79
N PRO A 76 1.99 1.92 -16.40
CA PRO A 76 2.02 0.80 -17.34
C PRO A 76 0.96 0.88 -18.45
N PRO A 77 1.23 0.29 -19.64
CA PRO A 77 0.33 0.40 -20.79
C PRO A 77 -1.08 -0.14 -20.63
N LEU A 78 -1.28 -1.19 -19.84
CA LEU A 78 -2.63 -1.72 -19.61
C LEU A 78 -3.50 -0.71 -18.85
N LEU A 79 -2.91 0.03 -17.91
CA LEU A 79 -3.61 1.10 -17.20
C LEU A 79 -3.94 2.25 -18.16
N LEU A 80 -2.98 2.65 -19.00
CA LEU A 80 -3.20 3.64 -20.07
C LEU A 80 -4.37 3.25 -20.97
N CYS A 81 -4.42 1.99 -21.41
CA CYS A 81 -5.47 1.45 -22.26
C CYS A 81 -6.85 1.46 -21.56
N ILE A 82 -6.93 1.02 -20.31
CA ILE A 82 -8.18 1.08 -19.54
C ILE A 82 -8.69 2.53 -19.45
N PHE A 83 -7.80 3.48 -19.15
CA PHE A 83 -8.19 4.88 -19.01
C PHE A 83 -8.50 5.58 -20.33
N SER A 84 -7.95 5.14 -21.47
CA SER A 84 -8.35 5.67 -22.76
C SER A 84 -9.81 5.36 -23.10
N PHE A 85 -10.32 4.19 -22.68
CA PHE A 85 -11.74 3.85 -22.77
C PHE A 85 -12.59 4.59 -21.74
N LEU A 86 -12.16 4.64 -20.47
CA LEU A 86 -12.93 5.29 -19.42
C LEU A 86 -13.09 6.79 -19.64
N MET A 87 -12.04 7.48 -20.11
CA MET A 87 -12.07 8.91 -20.39
C MET A 87 -12.89 9.25 -21.64
N ALA A 88 -13.15 8.29 -22.53
CA ALA A 88 -14.04 8.48 -23.68
C ALA A 88 -15.54 8.55 -23.28
N ILE A 89 -15.90 8.12 -22.06
CA ILE A 89 -17.27 8.19 -21.56
C ILE A 89 -17.56 9.64 -21.10
N PRO A 90 -18.54 10.35 -21.68
CA PRO A 90 -18.82 11.75 -21.38
C PRO A 90 -19.62 11.90 -20.07
N ASN A 91 -19.06 11.45 -18.95
CA ASN A 91 -19.66 11.56 -17.63
C ASN A 91 -18.59 11.80 -16.55
N SER A 92 -18.65 12.97 -15.91
CA SER A 92 -17.70 13.43 -14.89
C SER A 92 -17.69 12.56 -13.62
N TYR A 93 -18.74 11.77 -13.38
CA TYR A 93 -18.87 10.91 -12.20
C TYR A 93 -18.25 9.52 -12.36
N VAL A 94 -17.91 9.09 -13.59
CA VAL A 94 -17.38 7.73 -13.85
C VAL A 94 -16.08 7.49 -13.09
N ILE A 95 -15.14 8.44 -13.16
CA ILE A 95 -13.84 8.31 -12.49
C ILE A 95 -13.98 8.36 -10.96
N PRO A 96 -14.67 9.36 -10.34
CA PRO A 96 -14.92 9.34 -8.90
C PRO A 96 -15.63 8.07 -8.40
N LEU A 97 -16.62 7.57 -9.16
CA LEU A 97 -17.31 6.33 -8.83
C LEU A 97 -16.38 5.13 -8.87
N LEU A 98 -15.58 4.99 -9.93
CA LEU A 98 -14.59 3.91 -10.06
C LEU A 98 -13.69 3.85 -8.83
N TYR A 99 -13.06 4.97 -8.47
CA TYR A 99 -12.14 5.02 -7.33
C TYR A 99 -12.88 4.74 -6.00
N SER A 100 -14.09 5.25 -5.83
CA SER A 100 -14.92 4.97 -4.65
C SER A 100 -15.30 3.50 -4.53
N PHE A 101 -15.62 2.84 -5.65
CA PHE A 101 -15.91 1.41 -5.67
C PHE A 101 -14.66 0.57 -5.38
N MET A 102 -13.49 0.96 -5.90
CA MET A 102 -12.22 0.29 -5.59
C MET A 102 -11.92 0.36 -4.08
N ASP A 103 -12.12 1.51 -3.45
CA ASP A 103 -11.98 1.68 -2.00
C ASP A 103 -12.94 0.79 -1.21
N VAL A 104 -14.22 0.71 -1.62
CA VAL A 104 -15.19 -0.20 -0.99
C VAL A 104 -14.78 -1.66 -1.18
N ALA A 105 -14.24 -2.03 -2.34
CA ALA A 105 -13.72 -3.39 -2.59
C ALA A 105 -12.52 -3.71 -1.67
N ILE A 106 -11.62 -2.77 -1.46
CA ILE A 106 -10.51 -2.90 -0.50
C ILE A 106 -11.06 -3.08 0.92
N ALA A 107 -11.94 -2.18 1.36
CA ALA A 107 -12.55 -2.23 2.69
C ALA A 107 -13.24 -3.57 2.94
N HIS A 108 -14.06 -4.02 2.00
CA HIS A 108 -14.77 -5.29 2.09
C HIS A 108 -13.81 -6.49 2.16
N SER A 109 -12.71 -6.43 1.42
CA SER A 109 -11.66 -7.46 1.44
C SER A 109 -10.91 -7.49 2.78
N LEU A 110 -10.62 -6.32 3.37
CA LEU A 110 -10.05 -6.21 4.72
C LEU A 110 -10.99 -6.78 5.80
N GLN A 111 -12.31 -6.56 5.69
CA GLN A 111 -13.28 -7.19 6.59
C GLN A 111 -13.22 -8.72 6.50
N LYS A 112 -13.18 -9.27 5.28
CA LYS A 112 -13.06 -10.72 5.08
C LYS A 112 -11.75 -11.26 5.66
N LEU A 113 -10.65 -10.53 5.45
CA LEU A 113 -9.35 -10.88 6.00
C LEU A 113 -9.38 -10.99 7.52
N VAL A 114 -9.96 -10.02 8.25
CA VAL A 114 -10.01 -10.13 9.71
C VAL A 114 -10.86 -11.31 10.18
N ILE A 115 -11.97 -11.60 9.49
CA ILE A 115 -12.83 -12.73 9.85
C ILE A 115 -12.07 -14.04 9.70
N ILE A 116 -11.36 -14.22 8.59
CA ILE A 116 -10.53 -15.41 8.32
C ILE A 116 -9.43 -15.53 9.38
N LYS A 117 -8.74 -14.42 9.67
CA LYS A 117 -7.69 -14.36 10.69
C LYS A 117 -8.20 -14.74 12.08
N GLN A 118 -9.29 -14.14 12.54
CA GLN A 118 -9.90 -14.42 13.84
C GLN A 118 -10.36 -15.88 13.95
N GLN A 119 -10.91 -16.45 12.88
CA GLN A 119 -11.26 -17.88 12.81
C GLN A 119 -10.01 -18.78 12.91
N TYR A 120 -8.92 -18.41 12.25
CA TYR A 120 -7.66 -19.15 12.33
C TYR A 120 -7.06 -19.09 13.74
N GLU A 121 -6.99 -17.90 14.34
CA GLU A 121 -6.47 -17.69 15.70
C GLU A 121 -7.31 -18.34 16.80
N SER A 122 -8.61 -18.51 16.59
CA SER A 122 -9.47 -19.22 17.55
C SER A 122 -9.03 -20.68 17.81
N LYS A 123 -8.25 -21.26 16.88
CA LYS A 123 -7.72 -22.62 16.98
C LYS A 123 -6.31 -22.69 17.57
N GLN A 124 -5.66 -21.54 17.78
CA GLN A 124 -4.32 -21.46 18.35
C GLN A 124 -4.37 -21.21 19.85
N PRO A 125 -3.33 -21.63 20.61
CA PRO A 125 -3.25 -21.33 22.03
C PRO A 125 -3.23 -19.81 22.25
N LYS A 126 -4.01 -19.37 23.25
CA LYS A 126 -4.11 -17.97 23.66
C LYS A 126 -3.55 -17.82 25.07
N LEU A 127 -3.09 -16.63 25.39
CA LEU A 127 -2.78 -16.25 26.77
C LEU A 127 -4.08 -16.09 27.56
N ASP A 128 -4.09 -16.42 28.84
CA ASP A 128 -5.27 -16.25 29.70
C ASP A 128 -5.79 -14.81 29.70
N VAL A 129 -4.86 -13.85 29.66
CA VAL A 129 -5.14 -12.40 29.60
C VAL A 129 -5.88 -12.00 28.30
N GLU A 130 -5.83 -12.82 27.24
CA GLU A 130 -6.49 -12.57 25.97
C GLU A 130 -7.93 -13.10 25.92
N HIS A 131 -8.36 -13.92 26.88
CA HIS A 131 -9.72 -14.47 26.88
C HIS A 131 -10.80 -13.41 27.10
N ASN A 132 -10.48 -12.34 27.85
CA ASN A 132 -11.43 -11.27 28.17
C ASN A 132 -11.36 -10.07 27.22
N ILE A 133 -10.45 -10.06 26.24
CA ILE A 133 -10.29 -8.94 25.31
C ILE A 133 -11.29 -9.09 24.16
N GLN A 134 -12.16 -8.10 24.00
CA GLN A 134 -13.06 -8.03 22.85
C GLN A 134 -12.25 -7.76 21.58
N ARG A 135 -12.33 -8.67 20.62
CA ARG A 135 -11.71 -8.50 19.30
C ARG A 135 -12.40 -7.43 18.48
N ILE A 136 -11.63 -6.78 17.62
CA ILE A 136 -12.13 -5.75 16.72
C ILE A 136 -13.21 -6.31 15.80
N ARG A 137 -14.31 -5.56 15.67
CA ARG A 137 -15.39 -5.96 14.77
C ARG A 137 -14.96 -5.74 13.32
N PRO A 138 -15.32 -6.63 12.37
CA PRO A 138 -15.00 -6.43 10.95
C PRO A 138 -15.49 -5.09 10.40
N GLN A 139 -16.63 -4.60 10.91
CA GLN A 139 -17.20 -3.30 10.54
C GLN A 139 -16.26 -2.14 10.87
N THR A 140 -15.62 -2.19 12.04
CA THR A 140 -14.68 -1.17 12.49
C THR A 140 -13.48 -1.06 11.55
N ILE A 141 -13.00 -2.16 10.97
CA ILE A 141 -11.89 -2.14 9.99
C ILE A 141 -12.29 -1.44 8.70
N ALA A 142 -13.50 -1.70 8.19
CA ALA A 142 -13.99 -0.97 7.03
C ALA A 142 -14.14 0.52 7.32
N ILE A 143 -14.63 0.89 8.51
CA ILE A 143 -14.74 2.28 8.94
C ILE A 143 -13.34 2.93 9.00
N PHE A 144 -12.38 2.26 9.64
CA PHE A 144 -11.00 2.74 9.74
C PHE A 144 -10.36 2.93 8.36
N TYR A 145 -10.61 2.06 7.39
CA TYR A 145 -10.10 2.26 6.02
C TYR A 145 -10.84 3.39 5.28
N LEU A 146 -12.17 3.33 5.22
CA LEU A 146 -12.98 4.19 4.35
C LEU A 146 -13.04 5.63 4.80
N PHE A 147 -12.91 5.88 6.11
CA PHE A 147 -12.94 7.20 6.72
C PHE A 147 -11.56 7.69 7.18
N ASN A 148 -10.48 6.95 6.86
CA ASN A 148 -9.13 7.48 7.03
C ASN A 148 -8.92 8.68 6.09
N PRO A 149 -8.51 9.85 6.61
CA PRO A 149 -8.21 11.03 5.80
C PRO A 149 -7.23 10.73 4.66
N PHE A 150 -6.23 9.89 4.90
CA PHE A 150 -5.24 9.52 3.87
C PHE A 150 -5.87 8.76 2.70
N THR A 151 -6.78 7.82 2.99
CA THR A 151 -7.53 7.08 1.97
C THR A 151 -8.44 8.02 1.18
N ILE A 152 -9.19 8.89 1.87
CA ILE A 152 -10.09 9.86 1.22
C ILE A 152 -9.30 10.79 0.29
N LEU A 153 -8.22 11.39 0.80
CA LEU A 153 -7.41 12.33 0.02
C LEU A 153 -6.74 11.65 -1.18
N SER A 154 -6.21 10.42 -1.02
CA SER A 154 -5.64 9.65 -2.13
C SER A 154 -6.68 9.26 -3.19
N CYS A 155 -7.92 8.97 -2.78
CA CYS A 155 -9.02 8.66 -3.68
C CYS A 155 -9.45 9.90 -4.47
N VAL A 156 -9.66 11.03 -3.80
CA VAL A 156 -10.12 12.29 -4.41
C VAL A 156 -9.04 12.90 -5.32
N SER A 157 -7.75 12.72 -4.98
CA SER A 157 -6.63 13.09 -5.86
C SER A 157 -6.46 12.15 -7.06
N LYS A 158 -7.28 11.11 -7.18
CA LYS A 158 -7.27 10.12 -8.27
C LYS A 158 -5.91 9.41 -8.43
N SER A 159 -5.17 9.23 -7.34
CA SER A 159 -3.88 8.53 -7.38
C SER A 159 -4.05 7.08 -7.82
N SER A 160 -3.35 6.66 -8.88
CA SER A 160 -3.47 5.30 -9.43
C SER A 160 -2.93 4.21 -8.49
N ILE A 161 -2.34 4.59 -7.36
CA ILE A 161 -1.91 3.66 -6.30
C ILE A 161 -3.06 2.77 -5.80
N ILE A 162 -4.31 3.23 -5.89
CA ILE A 162 -5.49 2.45 -5.48
C ILE A 162 -5.58 1.09 -6.18
N PHE A 163 -5.18 0.99 -7.45
CA PHE A 163 -5.18 -0.27 -8.20
C PHE A 163 -4.12 -1.24 -7.68
N THR A 164 -2.95 -0.72 -7.29
CA THR A 164 -1.90 -1.51 -6.64
C THR A 164 -2.37 -1.98 -5.27
N ASN A 165 -2.94 -1.07 -4.46
CA ASN A 165 -3.43 -1.39 -3.12
C ASN A 165 -4.53 -2.47 -3.15
N LEU A 166 -5.51 -2.35 -4.06
CA LEU A 166 -6.52 -3.38 -4.25
C LEU A 166 -5.87 -4.72 -4.62
N SER A 167 -4.92 -4.70 -5.55
CA SER A 167 -4.25 -5.93 -6.00
C SER A 167 -3.49 -6.62 -4.86
N VAL A 168 -2.78 -5.86 -4.01
CA VAL A 168 -2.11 -6.39 -2.81
C VAL A 168 -3.10 -6.99 -1.81
N VAL A 169 -4.20 -6.29 -1.52
CA VAL A 169 -5.22 -6.76 -0.57
C VAL A 169 -5.94 -8.00 -1.10
N MET A 170 -6.25 -8.04 -2.40
CA MET A 170 -6.84 -9.22 -3.04
C MET A 170 -5.88 -10.40 -3.06
N ALA A 171 -4.60 -10.19 -3.36
CA ALA A 171 -3.58 -11.23 -3.28
C ALA A 171 -3.49 -11.83 -1.87
N THR A 172 -3.53 -10.97 -0.86
CA THR A 172 -3.52 -11.35 0.56
C THR A 172 -4.78 -12.12 0.94
N LEU A 173 -5.96 -11.66 0.50
CA LEU A 173 -7.23 -12.35 0.75
C LEU A 173 -7.25 -13.75 0.15
N TRP A 174 -6.86 -13.91 -1.12
CA TRP A 174 -6.84 -15.22 -1.76
C TRP A 174 -5.82 -16.17 -1.13
N ALA A 175 -4.67 -15.67 -0.68
CA ALA A 175 -3.71 -16.48 0.06
C ALA A 175 -4.24 -16.90 1.43
N SER A 176 -4.99 -16.05 2.13
CA SER A 176 -5.65 -16.41 3.40
C SER A 176 -6.75 -17.46 3.22
N LEU A 177 -7.28 -17.59 2.01
CA LEU A 177 -8.22 -18.65 1.61
C LEU A 177 -7.51 -19.92 1.12
N GLY A 178 -6.17 -19.94 1.09
CA GLY A 178 -5.36 -21.07 0.62
C GLY A 178 -5.28 -21.23 -0.90
N ASN A 179 -5.74 -20.23 -1.67
CA ASN A 179 -5.70 -20.26 -3.13
C ASN A 179 -4.44 -19.54 -3.66
N ALA A 180 -3.38 -20.31 -3.89
CA ALA A 180 -2.10 -19.79 -4.35
C ALA A 180 -2.16 -19.23 -5.78
N SER A 181 -2.95 -19.81 -6.69
CA SER A 181 -2.97 -19.35 -8.08
C SER A 181 -3.56 -17.94 -8.19
N LEU A 182 -4.76 -17.73 -7.64
CA LEU A 182 -5.39 -16.41 -7.65
C LEU A 182 -4.59 -15.39 -6.85
N SER A 183 -3.99 -15.79 -5.71
CA SER A 183 -3.11 -14.91 -4.95
C SER A 183 -1.94 -14.40 -5.80
N MET A 184 -1.25 -15.30 -6.52
CA MET A 184 -0.10 -14.96 -7.34
C MET A 184 -0.47 -14.16 -8.59
N VAL A 185 -1.65 -14.36 -9.18
CA VAL A 185 -2.16 -13.53 -10.29
C VAL A 185 -2.42 -12.10 -9.82
N TRP A 186 -3.08 -11.91 -8.68
CA TRP A 186 -3.31 -10.58 -8.11
C TRP A 186 -2.00 -9.91 -7.69
N LEU A 187 -1.04 -10.67 -7.16
CA LEU A 187 0.27 -10.13 -6.82
C LEU A 187 1.08 -9.76 -8.06
N ALA A 188 0.97 -10.53 -9.14
CA ALA A 188 1.58 -10.22 -10.43
C ALA A 188 1.00 -8.90 -10.98
N LEU A 189 -0.31 -8.70 -10.88
CA LEU A 189 -0.94 -7.42 -11.23
C LEU A 189 -0.41 -6.27 -10.36
N ALA A 190 -0.30 -6.46 -9.04
CA ALA A 190 0.30 -5.47 -8.14
C ALA A 190 1.75 -5.12 -8.53
N SER A 191 2.54 -6.15 -8.86
CA SER A 191 3.97 -6.03 -9.24
C SER A 191 4.17 -5.42 -10.62
N TYR A 192 3.18 -5.59 -11.50
CA TYR A 192 3.12 -4.94 -12.79
C TYR A 192 2.77 -3.45 -12.67
N LEU A 193 1.83 -3.10 -11.78
CA LEU A 193 1.43 -1.72 -11.51
C LEU A 193 2.47 -0.92 -10.71
N SER A 194 3.14 -1.58 -9.78
CA SER A 194 4.24 -1.03 -8.99
C SER A 194 5.28 -2.12 -8.81
N PHE A 195 6.57 -1.83 -8.98
CA PHE A 195 7.61 -2.87 -8.97
C PHE A 195 7.75 -3.63 -7.64
N TYR A 196 7.66 -2.93 -6.51
CA TYR A 196 8.07 -3.45 -5.21
C TYR A 196 7.20 -4.54 -4.56
N PRO A 197 5.86 -4.59 -4.72
CA PRO A 197 5.00 -5.67 -4.24
C PRO A 197 5.50 -7.09 -4.54
N ALA A 198 6.36 -7.29 -5.54
CA ALA A 198 7.00 -8.57 -5.82
C ALA A 198 7.69 -9.20 -4.59
N MET A 199 8.17 -8.38 -3.63
CA MET A 199 8.75 -8.89 -2.38
C MET A 199 7.77 -9.67 -1.49
N MET A 200 6.45 -9.56 -1.74
CA MET A 200 5.41 -10.27 -0.99
C MET A 200 5.16 -11.70 -1.52
N VAL A 201 5.88 -12.17 -2.55
CA VAL A 201 5.76 -13.56 -3.04
C VAL A 201 6.01 -14.58 -1.91
N PRO A 202 7.14 -14.53 -1.15
CA PRO A 202 7.41 -15.51 -0.11
C PRO A 202 6.35 -15.58 1.01
N PRO A 203 5.94 -14.46 1.66
CA PRO A 203 4.97 -14.54 2.75
C PRO A 203 3.58 -14.99 2.28
N LEU A 204 3.16 -14.62 1.07
CA LEU A 204 1.88 -15.07 0.51
C LEU A 204 1.88 -16.58 0.22
N LEU A 205 2.99 -17.15 -0.25
CA LEU A 205 3.12 -18.60 -0.45
C LEU A 205 3.19 -19.35 0.89
N ILE A 206 3.87 -18.79 1.90
CA ILE A 206 3.87 -19.34 3.27
C ILE A 206 2.44 -19.38 3.81
N MET A 207 1.68 -18.28 3.65
CA MET A 207 0.27 -18.21 4.05
C MET A 207 -0.60 -19.24 3.33
N CYS A 208 -0.45 -19.38 2.01
CA CYS A 208 -1.18 -20.38 1.24
C CYS A 208 -0.93 -21.81 1.75
N LYS A 209 0.34 -22.15 2.05
CA LYS A 209 0.74 -23.47 2.55
C LYS A 209 0.17 -23.76 3.94
N GLN A 210 0.05 -22.75 4.80
CA GLN A 210 -0.58 -22.89 6.12
C GLN A 210 -2.08 -23.16 6.03
N MET A 211 -2.76 -22.56 5.06
CA MET A 211 -4.21 -22.71 4.88
C MET A 211 -4.57 -23.96 4.08
N SER A 212 -3.72 -24.38 3.16
CA SER A 212 -3.93 -25.55 2.30
C SER A 212 -2.65 -26.35 2.11
N LYS A 213 -2.62 -27.58 2.63
CA LYS A 213 -1.50 -28.52 2.44
C LYS A 213 -1.24 -28.88 0.96
N ARG A 214 -2.24 -28.68 0.08
CA ARG A 214 -2.12 -28.90 -1.36
C ARG A 214 -1.40 -27.77 -2.09
N SER A 215 -1.16 -26.63 -1.43
CA SER A 215 -0.48 -25.49 -2.03
C SER A 215 0.99 -25.83 -2.31
N ASN A 216 1.39 -25.69 -3.57
CA ASN A 216 2.76 -25.88 -4.02
C ASN A 216 3.42 -24.52 -4.29
N ALA A 217 4.49 -24.21 -3.55
CA ALA A 217 5.21 -22.95 -3.66
C ALA A 217 5.88 -22.76 -5.03
N LEU A 218 6.46 -23.82 -5.60
CA LEU A 218 7.11 -23.75 -6.92
C LEU A 218 6.10 -23.41 -8.02
N LEU A 219 4.92 -24.03 -7.97
CA LEU A 219 3.83 -23.72 -8.89
C LEU A 219 3.35 -22.28 -8.69
N GLY A 220 3.26 -21.79 -7.45
CA GLY A 220 2.93 -20.40 -7.15
C GLY A 220 3.91 -19.41 -7.77
N VAL A 221 5.22 -19.64 -7.62
CA VAL A 221 6.27 -18.82 -8.24
C VAL A 221 6.17 -18.85 -9.77
N ALA A 222 5.93 -20.02 -10.37
CA ALA A 222 5.72 -20.14 -11.81
C ALA A 222 4.49 -19.36 -12.28
N ILE A 223 3.36 -19.45 -11.57
CA ILE A 223 2.15 -18.68 -11.89
C ILE A 223 2.40 -17.18 -11.80
N PHE A 224 3.12 -16.72 -10.76
CA PHE A 224 3.51 -15.32 -10.64
C PHE A 224 4.34 -14.86 -11.84
N ALA A 225 5.40 -15.59 -12.18
CA ALA A 225 6.29 -15.26 -13.29
C ALA A 225 5.55 -15.25 -14.65
N VAL A 226 4.73 -16.26 -14.92
CA VAL A 226 3.92 -16.34 -16.15
C VAL A 226 2.91 -15.20 -16.22
N SER A 227 2.27 -14.86 -15.09
CA SER A 227 1.29 -13.77 -15.05
C SER A 227 1.94 -12.41 -15.30
N VAL A 228 3.11 -12.13 -14.69
CA VAL A 228 3.87 -10.90 -14.97
C VAL A 228 4.30 -10.87 -16.44
N ALA A 229 4.86 -11.95 -16.97
CA ALA A 229 5.26 -12.04 -18.37
C ALA A 229 4.07 -11.81 -19.32
N GLY A 230 2.91 -12.39 -19.02
CA GLY A 230 1.67 -12.19 -19.78
C GLY A 230 1.21 -10.73 -19.79
N LEU A 231 1.25 -10.05 -18.64
CA LEU A 231 0.90 -8.61 -18.53
C LEU A 231 1.88 -7.73 -19.32
N LEU A 232 3.18 -8.01 -19.24
CA LEU A 232 4.22 -7.29 -19.99
C LEU A 232 4.09 -7.51 -21.50
N TYR A 233 3.84 -8.75 -21.93
CA TYR A 233 3.66 -9.06 -23.34
C TYR A 233 2.36 -8.47 -23.91
N GLY A 234 1.27 -8.51 -23.14
CA GLY A 234 0.03 -7.79 -23.48
C GLY A 234 0.25 -6.28 -23.62
N SER A 235 1.10 -5.70 -22.77
CA SER A 235 1.49 -4.29 -22.84
C SER A 235 2.28 -3.97 -24.12
N ARG A 236 3.21 -4.86 -24.51
CA ARG A 236 3.98 -4.76 -25.74
C ARG A 236 3.08 -4.83 -26.99
N PHE A 237 2.01 -5.62 -26.96
CA PHE A 237 1.04 -5.65 -28.06
C PHE A 237 0.26 -4.35 -28.20
N ILE A 238 -0.12 -3.72 -27.08
CA ILE A 238 -0.91 -2.47 -27.08
C ILE A 238 -0.06 -1.30 -27.60
N VAL A 239 1.16 -1.15 -27.10
CA VAL A 239 2.01 0.03 -27.43
C VAL A 239 2.80 -0.18 -28.71
N GLY A 240 3.08 -1.43 -29.10
CA GLY A 240 3.90 -1.71 -30.26
C GLY A 240 5.42 -1.59 -30.02
N SER A 241 5.86 -1.23 -28.80
CA SER A 241 7.29 -1.16 -28.42
C SER A 241 7.55 -1.63 -26.99
N TRP A 242 8.83 -1.85 -26.65
CA TRP A 242 9.28 -2.18 -25.29
C TRP A 242 9.73 -0.95 -24.50
N ASP A 243 9.65 0.26 -25.07
CA ASP A 243 10.17 1.50 -24.47
C ASP A 243 9.48 1.81 -23.13
N PHE A 244 8.23 1.37 -22.99
CA PHE A 244 7.48 1.48 -21.74
C PHE A 244 8.20 0.80 -20.56
N MET A 245 9.06 -0.20 -20.78
CA MET A 245 9.81 -0.87 -19.72
C MET A 245 10.74 0.11 -19.00
N GLN A 246 11.51 0.87 -19.77
CA GLN A 246 12.42 1.87 -19.22
C GLN A 246 11.65 3.04 -18.63
N ALA A 247 10.59 3.49 -19.31
CA ALA A 247 9.77 4.61 -18.85
C ALA A 247 8.95 4.30 -17.58
N THR A 248 8.53 3.05 -17.38
CA THR A 248 7.68 2.62 -16.24
C THR A 248 8.52 2.08 -15.08
N TYR A 249 9.43 1.15 -15.35
CA TYR A 249 10.21 0.46 -14.32
C TYR A 249 11.61 1.06 -14.17
N GLY A 250 12.24 1.47 -15.27
CA GLY A 250 13.53 2.14 -15.23
C GLY A 250 13.49 3.43 -14.40
N VAL A 251 12.40 4.20 -14.48
CA VAL A 251 12.22 5.43 -13.67
C VAL A 251 12.17 5.16 -12.17
N ILE A 252 11.66 4.00 -11.76
CA ILE A 252 11.66 3.57 -10.35
C ILE A 252 13.08 3.24 -9.90
N LEU A 253 13.84 2.52 -10.73
CA LEU A 253 15.16 2.00 -10.37
C LEU A 253 16.27 3.06 -10.46
N PHE A 254 16.28 3.85 -11.53
CA PHE A 254 17.32 4.86 -11.82
C PHE A 254 17.00 6.25 -11.28
N LEU A 255 15.76 6.47 -10.83
CA LEU A 255 15.29 7.73 -10.25
C LEU A 255 15.71 8.98 -11.06
N PRO A 256 15.39 9.08 -12.36
CA PRO A 256 15.73 10.27 -13.16
C PRO A 256 14.85 11.48 -12.79
N ASP A 257 13.64 11.24 -12.29
CA ASP A 257 12.71 12.27 -11.83
C ASP A 257 12.87 12.44 -10.31
N LEU A 258 13.35 13.60 -9.87
CA LEU A 258 13.55 13.95 -8.45
C LEU A 258 12.41 14.84 -7.92
N THR A 259 11.23 14.79 -8.55
CA THR A 259 10.05 15.51 -8.06
C THR A 259 9.82 15.19 -6.58
N PRO A 260 9.63 16.21 -5.73
CA PRO A 260 9.37 16.01 -4.31
C PRO A 260 8.21 15.06 -4.06
N ASN A 261 8.30 14.29 -2.98
CA ASN A 261 7.27 13.36 -2.52
C ASN A 261 7.48 13.07 -1.02
N THR A 262 6.70 12.15 -0.43
CA THR A 262 6.85 11.82 1.00
C THR A 262 8.06 10.94 1.32
N GLY A 263 8.82 10.53 0.31
CA GLY A 263 9.88 9.54 0.43
C GLY A 263 11.25 10.13 0.69
N MET A 264 12.19 9.25 1.01
CA MET A 264 13.56 9.64 1.35
C MET A 264 14.44 9.92 0.12
N PHE A 265 14.06 9.40 -1.05
CA PHE A 265 14.92 9.36 -2.24
C PHE A 265 15.14 10.76 -2.83
N TRP A 266 14.07 11.49 -3.13
CA TRP A 266 14.12 12.67 -3.98
C TRP A 266 15.15 13.71 -3.52
N TYR A 267 15.14 14.08 -2.25
CA TYR A 267 16.02 15.12 -1.72
C TYR A 267 17.45 14.60 -1.50
N PHE A 268 17.60 13.38 -0.98
CA PHE A 268 18.92 12.75 -0.81
C PHE A 268 19.69 12.69 -2.14
N PHE A 269 19.00 12.32 -3.22
CA PHE A 269 19.60 12.24 -4.56
C PHE A 269 19.71 13.59 -5.29
N ILE A 270 19.17 14.67 -4.72
CA ILE A 270 19.49 16.05 -5.14
C ILE A 270 20.82 16.49 -4.52
N GLU A 271 21.06 16.15 -3.25
CA GLU A 271 22.24 16.63 -2.51
C GLU A 271 23.51 15.81 -2.76
N ILE A 272 23.38 14.55 -3.18
CA ILE A 272 24.54 13.68 -3.35
C ILE A 272 25.35 14.02 -4.59
N PHE A 273 26.69 13.95 -4.46
CA PHE A 273 27.58 14.06 -5.61
C PHE A 273 27.35 12.94 -6.63
N ASP A 274 27.39 13.28 -7.91
CA ASP A 274 27.14 12.36 -9.03
C ASP A 274 28.01 11.10 -8.98
N HIS A 275 29.27 11.23 -8.55
CA HIS A 275 30.20 10.11 -8.42
C HIS A 275 29.67 8.98 -7.50
N PHE A 276 28.90 9.32 -6.47
CA PHE A 276 28.34 8.36 -5.51
C PHE A 276 26.90 7.94 -5.83
N ARG A 277 26.24 8.60 -6.80
CA ARG A 277 24.82 8.41 -7.09
C ARG A 277 24.48 6.94 -7.35
N SER A 278 25.22 6.27 -8.25
CA SER A 278 24.97 4.87 -8.60
C SER A 278 25.12 3.92 -7.42
N PHE A 279 26.11 4.15 -6.54
CA PHE A 279 26.31 3.35 -5.34
C PHE A 279 25.10 3.45 -4.41
N PHE A 280 24.67 4.68 -4.09
CA PHE A 280 23.54 4.87 -3.18
C PHE A 280 22.20 4.44 -3.79
N LEU A 281 22.02 4.53 -5.11
CA LEU A 281 20.83 3.97 -5.76
C LEU A 281 20.73 2.47 -5.50
N VAL A 282 21.82 1.71 -5.69
CA VAL A 282 21.82 0.27 -5.40
C VAL A 282 21.53 0.01 -3.92
N VAL A 283 22.17 0.76 -3.01
CA VAL A 283 21.95 0.61 -1.55
C VAL A 283 20.49 0.84 -1.19
N PHE A 284 19.89 1.94 -1.63
CA PHE A 284 18.50 2.28 -1.32
C PHE A 284 17.52 1.27 -1.91
N GLN A 285 17.72 0.84 -3.16
CA GLN A 285 16.87 -0.18 -3.77
C GLN A 285 16.98 -1.52 -3.05
N LEU A 286 18.19 -1.97 -2.73
CA LEU A 286 18.41 -3.21 -1.99
C LEU A 286 17.80 -3.14 -0.58
N HIS A 287 17.86 -1.98 0.07
CA HIS A 287 17.29 -1.78 1.40
C HIS A 287 15.78 -2.02 1.44
N ALA A 288 15.05 -1.70 0.37
CA ALA A 288 13.61 -2.01 0.31
C ALA A 288 13.33 -3.53 0.32
N PHE A 289 14.22 -4.37 -0.24
CA PHE A 289 14.02 -5.82 -0.37
C PHE A 289 14.67 -6.65 0.75
N ILE A 290 15.73 -6.15 1.40
CA ILE A 290 16.54 -6.92 2.35
C ILE A 290 15.73 -7.49 3.52
N PHE A 291 14.62 -6.84 3.89
CA PHE A 291 13.78 -7.24 5.00
C PHE A 291 12.87 -8.45 4.70
N ALA A 292 12.60 -8.76 3.43
CA ALA A 292 11.63 -9.80 3.07
C ALA A 292 12.03 -11.19 3.59
N ALA A 293 13.28 -11.60 3.38
CA ALA A 293 13.79 -12.89 3.83
C ALA A 293 13.81 -13.04 5.37
N PRO A 294 14.44 -12.14 6.16
CA PRO A 294 14.50 -12.30 7.60
C PRO A 294 13.11 -12.24 8.27
N LEU A 295 12.19 -11.40 7.78
CA LEU A 295 10.82 -11.36 8.28
C LEU A 295 10.09 -12.68 8.00
N CYS A 296 10.21 -13.25 6.80
CA CYS A 296 9.60 -14.54 6.48
C CYS A 296 10.16 -15.69 7.31
N ILE A 297 11.45 -15.67 7.65
CA ILE A 297 12.08 -16.69 8.49
C ILE A 297 11.60 -16.54 9.95
N ARG A 298 11.69 -15.33 10.50
CA ARG A 298 11.42 -15.07 11.93
C ARG A 298 9.94 -15.13 12.29
N LEU A 299 9.07 -14.63 11.41
CA LEU A 299 7.62 -14.53 11.59
C LEU A 299 6.86 -15.48 10.66
N LYS A 300 7.46 -16.64 10.33
CA LYS A 300 6.86 -17.64 9.44
C LYS A 300 5.46 -18.07 9.87
N ASN A 301 5.16 -18.07 11.17
CA ASN A 301 3.85 -18.44 11.73
C ASN A 301 2.79 -17.33 11.58
N HIS A 302 3.22 -16.10 11.26
CA HIS A 302 2.38 -14.91 11.14
C HIS A 302 2.57 -14.26 9.76
N PRO A 303 2.33 -14.97 8.63
CA PRO A 303 2.65 -14.43 7.31
C PRO A 303 1.82 -13.20 6.93
N LEU A 304 0.60 -13.05 7.45
CA LEU A 304 -0.20 -11.84 7.27
C LEU A 304 0.44 -10.60 7.94
N LEU A 305 1.09 -10.80 9.09
CA LEU A 305 1.87 -9.74 9.73
C LEU A 305 3.10 -9.40 8.89
N VAL A 306 3.77 -10.39 8.28
CA VAL A 306 4.88 -10.13 7.36
C VAL A 306 4.42 -9.27 6.17
N VAL A 307 3.27 -9.57 5.56
CA VAL A 307 2.69 -8.72 4.50
C VAL A 307 2.43 -7.29 5.00
N THR A 308 1.93 -7.14 6.23
CA THR A 308 1.66 -5.83 6.85
C THR A 308 2.96 -5.04 7.06
N VAL A 309 3.99 -5.68 7.60
CA VAL A 309 5.31 -5.06 7.82
C VAL A 309 5.96 -4.69 6.48
N LEU A 310 5.89 -5.56 5.48
CA LEU A 310 6.38 -5.25 4.13
C LEU A 310 5.62 -4.08 3.50
N ALA A 311 4.30 -3.97 3.67
CA ALA A 311 3.54 -2.81 3.19
C ALA A 311 4.01 -1.50 3.84
N GLY A 312 4.35 -1.49 5.13
CA GLY A 312 4.93 -0.31 5.77
C GLY A 312 6.37 -0.03 5.30
N ILE A 313 7.18 -1.07 5.05
CA ILE A 313 8.51 -0.91 4.43
C ILE A 313 8.37 -0.28 3.05
N LEU A 314 7.36 -0.67 2.25
CA LEU A 314 7.07 -0.02 0.97
C LEU A 314 6.67 1.45 1.14
N ALA A 315 5.87 1.78 2.15
CA ALA A 315 5.46 3.16 2.41
C ALA A 315 6.64 4.08 2.77
N VAL A 316 7.71 3.53 3.34
CA VAL A 316 8.92 4.27 3.76
C VAL A 316 10.00 4.26 2.67
N PHE A 317 10.35 3.08 2.16
CA PHE A 317 11.61 2.85 1.42
C PHE A 317 11.44 2.68 -0.10
N LYS A 318 10.23 2.79 -0.66
CA LYS A 318 10.10 2.79 -2.13
C LYS A 318 10.56 4.13 -2.71
N SER A 319 10.92 4.18 -4.01
CA SER A 319 11.42 5.41 -4.66
C SER A 319 10.43 6.58 -4.67
N TYR A 320 9.15 6.31 -4.92
CA TYR A 320 8.10 7.32 -5.06
C TYR A 320 6.89 7.02 -4.16
N PRO A 321 7.00 7.12 -2.83
CA PRO A 321 5.88 6.96 -1.92
C PRO A 321 4.91 8.10 -1.96
N SER A 322 3.66 7.73 -1.75
CA SER A 322 2.53 8.61 -1.58
C SER A 322 1.85 8.27 -0.26
N ILE A 323 1.04 9.19 0.23
CA ILE A 323 0.17 8.94 1.39
C ILE A 323 -0.75 7.71 1.18
N GLY A 324 -1.09 7.36 -0.06
CA GLY A 324 -1.87 6.16 -0.38
C GLY A 324 -1.17 4.84 -0.03
N ASP A 325 0.16 4.81 0.00
CA ASP A 325 0.94 3.64 0.44
C ASP A 325 0.87 3.46 1.95
N ALA A 326 1.03 4.57 2.69
CA ALA A 326 0.85 4.57 4.13
C ALA A 326 -0.59 4.28 4.53
N ALA A 327 -1.58 4.74 3.76
CA ALA A 327 -2.99 4.42 3.99
C ALA A 327 -3.24 2.90 3.97
N LEU A 328 -2.63 2.19 3.00
CA LEU A 328 -2.69 0.72 2.97
C LEU A 328 -2.04 0.11 4.21
N PHE A 329 -0.82 0.51 4.55
CA PHE A 329 -0.14 0.00 5.75
C PHE A 329 -0.98 0.22 7.02
N LEU A 330 -1.40 1.46 7.27
CA LEU A 330 -2.20 1.83 8.44
C LEU A 330 -3.54 1.08 8.50
N SER A 331 -4.11 0.70 7.36
CA SER A 331 -5.34 -0.11 7.32
C SER A 331 -5.13 -1.58 7.64
N LEU A 332 -3.92 -2.11 7.41
CA LEU A 332 -3.54 -3.48 7.75
C LEU A 332 -3.20 -3.62 9.25
N VAL A 333 -2.77 -2.54 9.90
CA VAL A 333 -2.39 -2.53 11.33
C VAL A 333 -3.54 -3.00 12.25
N PRO A 334 -4.78 -2.50 12.15
CA PRO A 334 -5.92 -2.97 12.95
C PRO A 334 -6.30 -4.44 12.79
N LEU A 335 -5.79 -5.13 11.77
CA LEU A 335 -6.03 -6.58 11.65
C LEU A 335 -5.28 -7.34 12.76
N HIS A 336 -4.24 -6.75 13.35
CA HIS A 336 -3.41 -7.33 14.41
C HIS A 336 -3.77 -6.76 15.79
N ASP A 337 -5.07 -6.70 16.09
CA ASP A 337 -5.59 -6.13 17.33
C ASP A 337 -5.05 -6.84 18.60
N GLU A 338 -4.68 -8.12 18.49
CA GLU A 338 -3.99 -8.84 19.57
C GLU A 338 -2.63 -8.27 19.97
N LEU A 339 -2.00 -7.48 19.09
CA LEU A 339 -0.68 -6.89 19.34
C LEU A 339 -0.78 -5.56 20.08
N PHE A 340 -1.92 -4.88 20.05
CA PHE A 340 -2.05 -3.50 20.55
C PHE A 340 -1.76 -3.36 22.05
N LYS A 341 -1.99 -4.41 22.85
CA LYS A 341 -1.62 -4.41 24.28
C LYS A 341 -0.10 -4.38 24.52
N TYR A 342 0.69 -4.79 23.54
CA TYR A 342 2.15 -4.80 23.60
C TYR A 342 2.78 -3.55 22.98
N CYS A 343 2.02 -2.79 22.19
CA CYS A 343 2.49 -1.56 21.56
C CYS A 343 2.82 -0.51 22.63
N ARG A 344 4.02 0.06 22.55
CA ARG A 344 4.52 1.04 23.52
C ARG A 344 4.47 2.47 23.01
N TYR A 345 4.57 2.65 21.69
CA TYR A 345 4.77 3.96 21.08
C TYR A 345 3.50 4.53 20.45
N GLY A 346 2.33 3.92 20.69
CA GLY A 346 1.06 4.32 20.07
C GLY A 346 0.75 5.82 20.21
N PHE A 347 0.86 6.38 21.41
CA PHE A 347 0.65 7.82 21.64
C PHE A 347 1.64 8.68 20.83
N LEU A 348 2.93 8.34 20.86
CA LEU A 348 3.97 9.07 20.14
C LEU A 348 3.73 9.01 18.62
N VAL A 349 3.45 7.83 18.08
CA VAL A 349 3.19 7.60 16.66
C VAL A 349 1.99 8.43 16.18
N VAL A 350 0.88 8.43 16.93
CA VAL A 350 -0.31 9.24 16.58
C VAL A 350 0.03 10.73 16.54
N ASN A 351 0.76 11.24 17.53
CA ASN A 351 1.16 12.65 17.57
C ASN A 351 2.11 13.01 16.41
N ILE A 352 3.04 12.13 16.05
CA ILE A 352 3.94 12.35 14.90
C ILE A 352 3.15 12.45 13.59
N PHE A 353 2.16 11.57 13.38
CA PHE A 353 1.31 11.65 12.18
C PHE A 353 0.47 12.91 12.15
N LEU A 354 -0.13 13.33 13.27
CA LEU A 354 -0.89 14.58 13.35
C LEU A 354 0.00 15.79 13.06
N TYR A 355 1.16 15.86 13.72
CA TYR A 355 2.14 16.92 13.55
C TYR A 355 2.62 17.03 12.09
N SER A 356 3.02 15.91 11.49
CA SER A 356 3.49 15.88 10.10
C SER A 356 2.39 16.19 9.09
N SER A 357 1.16 15.71 9.31
CA SER A 357 0.03 15.96 8.39
C SER A 357 -0.39 17.44 8.37
N VAL A 358 -0.25 18.15 9.49
CA VAL A 358 -0.55 19.59 9.57
C VAL A 358 0.58 20.43 8.98
N LEU A 359 1.84 20.11 9.31
CA LEU A 359 2.97 20.93 8.88
C LEU A 359 3.42 20.68 7.44
N ALA A 360 3.27 19.47 6.89
CA ALA A 360 3.70 19.18 5.53
C ALA A 360 3.06 20.14 4.51
N PRO A 361 1.74 20.42 4.57
CA PRO A 361 1.16 21.39 3.66
C PRO A 361 1.62 22.82 3.85
N ILE A 362 1.90 23.22 5.08
CA ILE A 362 2.39 24.56 5.43
C ILE A 362 3.81 24.73 4.88
N PHE A 363 4.71 23.79 5.14
CA PHE A 363 6.09 23.88 4.65
C PHE A 363 6.18 23.79 3.13
N TRP A 364 5.30 23.01 2.49
CA TRP A 364 5.15 23.04 1.03
C TRP A 364 4.77 24.44 0.52
N HIS A 365 3.79 25.08 1.19
CA HIS A 365 3.35 26.42 0.81
C HIS A 365 4.43 27.48 1.04
N LEU A 366 5.13 27.44 2.18
CA LEU A 366 6.21 28.37 2.51
C LEU A 366 7.36 28.27 1.51
N TRP A 367 7.65 27.05 1.05
CA TRP A 367 8.69 26.82 0.06
C TRP A 367 8.29 27.29 -1.35
N LEU A 368 7.18 26.80 -1.90
CA LEU A 368 6.86 27.06 -3.31
C LEU A 368 6.17 28.39 -3.58
N TYR A 369 5.38 28.91 -2.64
CA TYR A 369 4.51 30.06 -2.90
C TYR A 369 4.93 31.29 -2.12
N ALA A 370 5.20 31.15 -0.82
CA ALA A 370 5.59 32.29 0.00
C ALA A 370 7.07 32.67 -0.18
N GLY A 371 7.92 31.73 -0.60
CA GLY A 371 9.38 31.92 -0.75
C GLY A 371 10.12 32.16 0.57
N SER A 372 9.46 31.99 1.71
CA SER A 372 10.02 32.20 3.05
C SER A 372 10.58 30.91 3.67
N GLY A 373 10.50 29.78 2.96
CA GLY A 373 11.10 28.51 3.33
C GLY A 373 11.86 27.88 2.18
N ASN A 374 12.75 26.94 2.48
CA ASN A 374 13.48 26.17 1.46
C ASN A 374 12.99 24.71 1.42
N ALA A 375 13.49 23.96 0.44
CA ALA A 375 13.18 22.54 0.24
C ALA A 375 13.44 21.69 1.50
N ASN A 376 14.43 22.08 2.31
CA ASN A 376 14.86 21.36 3.51
C ASN A 376 13.74 21.30 4.55
N PHE A 377 12.91 22.34 4.67
CA PHE A 377 11.77 22.33 5.59
C PHE A 377 10.75 21.26 5.21
N PHE A 378 10.39 21.19 3.93
CA PHE A 378 9.48 20.17 3.44
C PHE A 378 10.11 18.77 3.56
N TYR A 379 11.39 18.61 3.23
CA TYR A 379 12.06 17.32 3.39
C TYR A 379 12.12 16.89 4.88
N ALA A 380 12.48 17.80 5.79
CA ALA A 380 12.57 17.50 7.22
C ALA A 380 11.23 17.00 7.79
N ILE A 381 10.10 17.60 7.42
CA ILE A 381 8.80 17.12 7.89
C ILE A 381 8.40 15.77 7.27
N THR A 382 8.83 15.48 6.03
CA THR A 382 8.67 14.13 5.46
C THR A 382 9.54 13.09 6.17
N LEU A 383 10.73 13.46 6.68
CA LEU A 383 11.54 12.57 7.53
C LEU A 383 10.84 12.28 8.87
N VAL A 384 10.22 13.29 9.50
CA VAL A 384 9.41 13.12 10.72
C VAL A 384 8.22 12.19 10.45
N TYR A 385 7.55 12.36 9.32
CA TYR A 385 6.49 11.43 8.88
C TYR A 385 6.99 9.99 8.73
N ASN A 386 8.12 9.79 8.05
CA ASN A 386 8.73 8.47 7.89
C ASN A 386 9.20 7.87 9.22
N LEU A 387 9.69 8.69 10.15
CA LEU A 387 10.01 8.25 11.50
C LEU A 387 8.77 7.67 12.21
N GLY A 388 7.60 8.29 12.05
CA GLY A 388 6.32 7.76 12.57
C GLY A 388 5.99 6.38 12.01
N LEU A 389 6.17 6.18 10.69
CA LEU A 389 5.97 4.88 10.03
C LEU A 389 6.96 3.83 10.54
N VAL A 390 8.25 4.19 10.67
CA VAL A 390 9.30 3.28 11.16
C VAL A 390 9.09 2.90 12.62
N LEU A 391 8.72 3.86 13.48
CA LEU A 391 8.41 3.58 14.88
C LEU A 391 7.23 2.61 15.01
N LEU A 392 6.17 2.80 14.21
CA LEU A 392 5.04 1.89 14.18
C LEU A 392 5.44 0.48 13.70
N LEU A 393 6.28 0.38 12.67
CA LEU A 393 6.82 -0.88 12.18
C LEU A 393 7.61 -1.63 13.25
N ILE A 394 8.52 -0.94 13.93
CA ILE A 394 9.33 -1.50 15.01
C ILE A 394 8.42 -1.96 16.15
N ASP A 395 7.44 -1.15 16.54
CA ASP A 395 6.52 -1.47 17.64
C ASP A 395 5.67 -2.72 17.32
N LEU A 396 5.20 -2.88 16.08
CA LEU A 396 4.46 -4.08 15.65
C LEU A 396 5.32 -5.34 15.67
N VAL A 397 6.54 -5.28 15.12
CA VAL A 397 7.46 -6.43 15.11
C VAL A 397 7.88 -6.80 16.54
N TYR A 398 8.18 -5.80 17.37
CA TYR A 398 8.45 -6.01 18.79
C TYR A 398 7.26 -6.65 19.50
N SER A 399 6.06 -6.12 19.29
CA SER A 399 4.83 -6.62 19.90
C SER A 399 4.55 -8.08 19.53
N ALA A 400 4.73 -8.45 18.25
CA ALA A 400 4.54 -9.83 17.80
C ALA A 400 5.57 -10.79 18.40
N THR A 401 6.85 -10.39 18.39
CA THR A 401 7.91 -11.23 18.97
C THR A 401 7.78 -11.37 20.48
N ARG A 402 7.33 -10.31 21.17
CA ARG A 402 7.04 -10.34 22.60
C ARG A 402 5.84 -11.23 22.93
N ARG A 403 4.76 -11.13 22.15
CA ARG A 403 3.59 -12.00 22.29
C ARG A 403 3.94 -13.47 22.14
N ASP A 404 4.71 -13.81 21.09
CA ASP A 404 5.18 -15.19 20.86
C ASP A 404 6.02 -15.70 22.05
N PHE A 405 6.86 -14.84 22.63
CA PHE A 405 7.66 -15.18 23.80
C PHE A 405 6.79 -15.44 25.04
N ASP A 406 5.80 -14.59 25.32
CA ASP A 406 4.90 -14.74 26.46
C ASP A 406 4.05 -16.03 26.34
N ILE A 407 3.60 -16.38 25.14
CA ILE A 407 2.87 -17.65 24.89
C ILE A 407 3.77 -18.85 25.20
N ALA A 408 5.05 -18.80 24.83
CA ALA A 408 5.99 -19.87 25.09
C ALA A 408 6.46 -19.93 26.57
N ASN A 409 6.42 -18.81 27.29
CA ASN A 409 6.92 -18.69 28.67
C ASN A 409 5.93 -17.94 29.58
N PRO A 410 4.80 -18.57 29.98
CA PRO A 410 3.78 -17.91 30.80
C PRO A 410 4.32 -17.35 32.14
N ASP A 411 5.32 -17.99 32.75
CA ASP A 411 5.92 -17.59 34.03
C ASP A 411 6.73 -16.27 33.98
N SER A 412 6.97 -15.77 32.77
CA SER A 412 7.75 -14.56 32.50
C SER A 412 6.89 -13.31 32.24
N ILE A 413 5.56 -13.47 32.22
CA ILE A 413 4.61 -12.37 32.01
C ILE A 413 4.79 -11.34 33.13
N GLY A 414 4.95 -10.07 32.75
CA GLY A 414 5.15 -8.95 33.69
C GLY A 414 6.59 -8.76 34.20
N LYS A 415 7.53 -9.64 33.85
CA LYS A 415 8.96 -9.45 34.16
C LYS A 415 9.67 -8.68 33.05
N ASN A 416 10.58 -7.78 33.45
CA ASN A 416 11.52 -7.15 32.52
C ASN A 416 12.44 -8.22 31.96
N ILE A 417 12.28 -8.55 30.68
CA ILE A 417 13.20 -9.44 29.97
C ILE A 417 14.43 -8.59 29.64
N VAL A 418 15.49 -8.78 30.43
CA VAL A 418 16.82 -8.31 30.04
C VAL A 418 17.35 -9.33 29.04
N HIS A 419 17.36 -8.96 27.76
CA HIS A 419 18.09 -9.73 26.76
C HIS A 419 19.58 -9.63 27.13
N LYS A 420 20.17 -10.74 27.57
CA LYS A 420 21.62 -10.87 27.71
C LYS A 420 22.28 -10.92 26.34
#